data_AF-S5SWF2-F1
#
_entry.id   AF-S5SWF2-F1
#
_cell.length_a   1.000
_cell.length_b   1.000
_cell.length_c   1.000
_cell.angle_alpha   90.00
_cell.angle_beta   90.00
_cell.angle_gamma   90.00
#
_symmetry.space_group_name_H-M   'P 1'
#
loop_
_entity.id
_entity.type
_entity.pdbx_description
1 polymer ?
#
loop_
_entity_poly.entity_id
_entity_poly.type
_entity_poly.pdbx_seq_one_letter_code
_entity_poly.pdbx_strand_id
1 'polypeptide(L)'
;MRYLVTFVVGLLLSWGFLSSLQDPPSCRCRPWESCWPDVHQWTSLNASIDGNLVHVQPVGSVCHDPQYDAVACGDVLDLSRNSGWRASNPATLQDWIWETGSGDNESCLLVSSSERPQEIPCHQGRLPLYSAAVKSTAHVQGVVRYAKDHNLRLVIKNTGHDATGRSAAPDSLQIHTYFLKDIHYHDDFLVQGDATGSGPAVTLGAGVAHSEVYKHGIDHKYSVVGGECPTVGIVGGFLQGGGVSSWSGFTRGLAVDNVLEYQVVTANAELVIANEHQNQDLFWALRGGGGGTFGVVTQATVRAFPDDPTVVSTLVLSSTRADTSFWEKAISRFLSILRSCNQQNVHGQLIITRPSVDILNAGLTLHFSNMTNVLHAETLLQPHIASLSEEKISTTLSSKFVANINSELRLEADIHPRGIGTLQTSMMISNELFGSSEGPSTVAQVFGKLPIGPNDLLFTSNLGGRIAANKGLDTAIHPAWRSSAHLVTYVRSVEPSIEAKKLALKEITNKYMPILYSMQPSFKVSYRNLGDPNEKNYQEVFWGEKVYKRLASIKTKLDPDGLFISKLGVGSEDWDVEGMCYQSQNRVSQPLRSLKYFLSVLKDM
;
A
#
# COMPACT_ATOMS: atom_id res chain seq x y z
N MET A 1 -61.08 38.41 4.32
CA MET A 1 -59.78 39.07 4.56
C MET A 1 -58.89 38.34 5.60
N ARG A 2 -58.91 36.99 5.65
CA ARG A 2 -58.00 36.17 6.50
C ARG A 2 -57.32 35.01 5.76
N TYR A 3 -57.63 34.81 4.47
CA TYR A 3 -57.03 33.75 3.64
C TYR A 3 -56.04 34.27 2.59
N LEU A 4 -55.90 35.59 2.43
CA LEU A 4 -54.95 36.19 1.48
C LEU A 4 -53.56 36.46 2.10
N VAL A 5 -53.47 36.56 3.43
CA VAL A 5 -52.22 36.87 4.15
C VAL A 5 -51.35 35.61 4.32
N THR A 6 -51.96 34.44 4.45
CA THR A 6 -51.24 33.16 4.62
C THR A 6 -50.53 32.70 3.34
N PHE A 7 -51.01 33.12 2.16
CA PHE A 7 -50.43 32.74 0.88
C PHE A 7 -49.18 33.58 0.53
N VAL A 8 -49.14 34.85 0.97
CA VAL A 8 -48.00 35.75 0.72
C VAL A 8 -46.83 35.47 1.67
N VAL A 9 -47.10 35.05 2.91
CA VAL A 9 -46.04 34.64 3.86
C VAL A 9 -45.43 33.29 3.47
N GLY A 10 -46.21 32.37 2.89
CA GLY A 10 -45.71 31.10 2.36
C GLY A 10 -44.77 31.24 1.15
N LEU A 11 -45.05 32.21 0.27
CA LEU A 11 -44.21 32.49 -0.91
C LEU A 11 -42.92 33.26 -0.58
N LEU A 12 -42.94 34.11 0.46
CA LEU A 12 -41.74 34.83 0.91
C LEU A 12 -40.79 33.95 1.75
N LEU A 13 -41.29 32.92 2.44
CA LEU A 13 -40.45 31.93 3.14
C LEU A 13 -39.84 30.88 2.19
N SER A 14 -40.40 30.68 0.99
CA SER A 14 -39.78 29.85 -0.06
C SER A 14 -38.69 30.55 -0.88
N TRP A 15 -38.55 31.87 -0.76
CA TRP A 15 -37.48 32.64 -1.41
C TRP A 15 -36.32 33.02 -0.47
N GLY A 16 -36.46 32.80 0.84
CA GLY A 16 -35.40 33.02 1.84
C GLY A 16 -34.48 31.81 2.10
N PHE A 17 -34.74 30.66 1.48
CA PHE A 17 -33.95 29.42 1.61
C PHE A 17 -33.34 28.94 0.28
N LEU A 18 -33.27 29.81 -0.73
CA LEU A 18 -32.33 29.67 -1.85
C LEU A 18 -31.02 30.40 -1.52
N SER A 19 -30.48 30.12 -0.33
CA SER A 19 -29.07 30.34 -0.06
C SER A 19 -28.32 29.39 -0.99
N SER A 20 -27.85 29.91 -2.13
CA SER A 20 -26.74 29.39 -2.94
C SER A 20 -26.37 27.94 -2.63
N LEU A 21 -27.15 26.97 -3.13
CA LEU A 21 -26.60 25.68 -3.49
C LEU A 21 -25.73 25.94 -4.73
N GLN A 22 -24.57 26.56 -4.51
CA GLN A 22 -23.49 26.47 -5.47
C GLN A 22 -23.23 24.99 -5.63
N ASP A 23 -23.43 24.48 -6.84
CA ASP A 23 -22.92 23.15 -7.19
C ASP A 23 -21.49 23.08 -6.65
N PRO A 24 -21.10 22.02 -5.92
CA PRO A 24 -19.73 21.89 -5.45
C PRO A 24 -18.81 22.11 -6.65
N PRO A 25 -17.76 22.93 -6.50
CA PRO A 25 -16.90 23.29 -7.61
C PRO A 25 -16.46 22.00 -8.31
N SER A 26 -16.54 22.00 -9.63
CA SER A 26 -16.22 20.81 -10.42
C SER A 26 -14.79 20.34 -10.22
N CYS A 27 -13.92 21.20 -9.68
CA CYS A 27 -12.52 20.93 -9.41
C CYS A 27 -12.07 21.47 -8.05
N ARG A 28 -11.00 20.88 -7.51
CA ARG A 28 -10.21 21.40 -6.40
C ARG A 28 -9.48 22.66 -6.81
N CYS A 29 -9.30 23.57 -5.85
CA CYS A 29 -8.63 24.84 -6.07
C CYS A 29 -7.15 24.63 -6.43
N ARG A 30 -6.66 25.39 -7.41
CA ARG A 30 -5.30 25.29 -7.94
C ARG A 30 -4.45 26.54 -7.67
N PRO A 31 -3.12 26.44 -7.67
CA PRO A 31 -2.21 27.52 -7.27
C PRO A 31 -2.35 28.84 -8.01
N TRP A 32 -2.83 28.81 -9.25
CA TRP A 32 -3.03 29.99 -10.10
C TRP A 32 -4.46 30.56 -10.03
N GLU A 33 -5.35 29.95 -9.25
CA GLU A 33 -6.74 30.38 -9.10
C GLU A 33 -6.89 31.31 -7.90
N SER A 34 -7.87 32.21 -7.96
CA SER A 34 -8.12 33.19 -6.88
C SER A 34 -8.61 32.56 -5.57
N CYS A 35 -9.06 31.31 -5.59
CA CYS A 35 -9.42 30.56 -4.39
C CYS A 35 -8.19 30.03 -3.64
N TRP A 36 -7.00 30.04 -4.25
CA TRP A 36 -5.81 29.45 -3.65
C TRP A 36 -5.39 30.28 -2.44
N PRO A 37 -5.05 29.65 -1.31
CA PRO A 37 -4.73 30.42 -0.13
C PRO A 37 -3.52 31.33 -0.35
N ASP A 38 -3.64 32.57 0.12
CA ASP A 38 -2.56 33.53 0.08
C ASP A 38 -1.49 33.22 1.15
N VAL A 39 -0.41 34.00 1.16
CA VAL A 39 0.71 33.82 2.10
C VAL A 39 0.27 33.95 3.56
N HIS A 40 -0.70 34.81 3.87
CA HIS A 40 -1.19 34.97 5.24
C HIS A 40 -2.01 33.75 5.69
N GLN A 41 -2.83 33.21 4.80
CA GLN A 41 -3.61 32.00 5.07
C GLN A 41 -2.70 30.77 5.27
N TRP A 42 -1.67 30.59 4.44
CA TRP A 42 -0.66 29.54 4.65
C TRP A 42 0.13 29.73 5.95
N THR A 43 0.47 30.97 6.30
CA THR A 43 1.14 31.29 7.57
C THR A 43 0.25 30.96 8.76
N SER A 44 -1.07 31.22 8.66
CA SER A 44 -2.04 30.86 9.69
C SER A 44 -2.15 29.35 9.87
N LEU A 45 -2.19 28.57 8.78
CA LEU A 45 -2.14 27.11 8.87
C LEU A 45 -0.86 26.67 9.58
N ASN A 46 0.30 27.20 9.15
CA ASN A 46 1.58 26.84 9.73
C ASN A 46 1.63 27.09 11.24
N ALA A 47 1.13 28.25 11.70
CA ALA A 47 1.04 28.57 13.11
C ALA A 47 0.10 27.61 13.88
N SER A 48 -1.01 27.18 13.26
CA SER A 48 -1.96 26.23 13.89
C SER A 48 -1.43 24.80 14.04
N ILE A 49 -0.31 24.47 13.39
CA ILE A 49 0.33 23.15 13.46
C ILE A 49 1.78 23.25 13.96
N ASP A 50 2.05 24.21 14.85
CA ASP A 50 3.33 24.42 15.52
C ASP A 50 4.52 24.60 14.58
N GLY A 51 4.33 25.30 13.46
CA GLY A 51 5.40 25.56 12.49
C GLY A 51 5.77 24.36 11.61
N ASN A 52 4.96 23.29 11.59
CA ASN A 52 5.27 22.06 10.86
C ASN A 52 4.71 22.03 9.41
N LEU A 53 4.45 23.17 8.78
CA LEU A 53 4.16 23.27 7.36
C LEU A 53 5.44 23.49 6.55
N VAL A 54 5.67 22.64 5.56
CA VAL A 54 6.83 22.72 4.66
C VAL A 54 6.35 23.12 3.27
N HIS A 55 6.96 24.15 2.68
CA HIS A 55 6.83 24.39 1.24
C HIS A 55 7.75 23.39 0.51
N VAL A 56 7.14 22.53 -0.31
CA VAL A 56 7.82 21.36 -0.89
C VAL A 56 8.39 21.72 -2.26
N GLN A 57 9.69 21.50 -2.43
CA GLN A 57 10.36 21.53 -3.71
C GLN A 57 10.99 20.15 -4.00
N PRO A 58 11.04 19.70 -5.26
CA PRO A 58 11.69 18.44 -5.59
C PRO A 58 13.14 18.43 -5.09
N VAL A 59 13.54 17.38 -4.39
CA VAL A 59 14.91 17.28 -3.84
C VAL A 59 15.99 17.34 -4.93
N GLY A 60 15.64 16.99 -6.17
CA GLY A 60 16.54 17.11 -7.31
C GLY A 60 16.80 18.53 -7.79
N SER A 61 16.11 19.57 -7.29
CA SER A 61 16.27 20.95 -7.80
C SER A 61 17.70 21.46 -7.72
N VAL A 62 18.46 21.01 -6.71
CA VAL A 62 19.89 21.37 -6.55
C VAL A 62 20.80 20.75 -7.61
N CYS A 63 20.30 19.80 -8.40
CA CYS A 63 21.01 19.19 -9.52
C CYS A 63 20.71 19.88 -10.86
N HIS A 64 19.87 20.93 -10.89
CA HIS A 64 19.37 21.56 -12.12
C HIS A 64 19.48 23.09 -12.06
N ASP A 65 19.72 23.73 -13.19
CA ASP A 65 19.73 25.18 -13.30
C ASP A 65 18.32 25.77 -13.08
N PRO A 66 18.21 26.97 -12.47
CA PRO A 66 19.31 27.84 -12.00
C PRO A 66 19.79 27.55 -10.56
N GLN A 67 19.24 26.55 -9.87
CA GLN A 67 19.58 26.22 -8.48
C GLN A 67 20.76 25.24 -8.34
N TYR A 68 21.49 24.99 -9.42
CA TYR A 68 22.55 24.00 -9.44
C TYR A 68 23.63 24.28 -8.40
N ASP A 69 23.84 23.29 -7.53
CA ASP A 69 24.93 23.23 -6.55
C ASP A 69 25.52 21.83 -6.61
N ALA A 70 26.76 21.72 -7.09
CA ALA A 70 27.43 20.45 -7.28
C ALA A 70 27.59 19.63 -5.99
N VAL A 71 27.78 20.29 -4.84
CA VAL A 71 27.93 19.61 -3.54
C VAL A 71 26.58 19.11 -3.07
N ALA A 72 25.56 19.99 -3.05
CA ALA A 72 24.22 19.61 -2.63
C ALA A 72 23.62 18.52 -3.54
N CYS A 73 23.89 18.58 -4.84
CA CYS A 73 23.50 17.53 -5.78
C CYS A 73 24.17 16.19 -5.45
N GLY A 74 25.48 16.18 -5.17
CA GLY A 74 26.20 14.98 -4.72
C GLY A 74 25.60 14.38 -3.45
N ASP A 75 25.31 15.22 -2.45
CA ASP A 75 24.73 14.80 -1.18
C ASP A 75 23.34 14.19 -1.36
N VAL A 76 22.46 14.84 -2.14
CA VAL A 76 21.11 14.32 -2.41
C VAL A 76 21.14 13.03 -3.22
N LEU A 77 22.08 12.89 -4.16
CA LEU A 77 22.26 11.65 -4.92
C LEU A 77 22.59 10.45 -4.01
N ASP A 78 23.32 10.67 -2.91
CA ASP A 78 23.62 9.62 -1.94
C ASP A 78 22.51 9.41 -0.91
N LEU A 79 21.95 10.50 -0.36
CA LEU A 79 20.84 10.43 0.60
C LEU A 79 19.59 9.78 0.00
N SER A 80 19.29 10.07 -1.26
CA SER A 80 18.12 9.53 -1.97
C SER A 80 18.13 8.01 -2.15
N ARG A 81 19.25 7.34 -1.89
CA ARG A 81 19.32 5.87 -1.90
C ARG A 81 18.79 5.26 -0.61
N ASN A 82 18.77 6.03 0.48
CA ASN A 82 18.34 5.55 1.79
C ASN A 82 16.82 5.63 1.91
N SER A 83 16.17 4.47 2.01
CA SER A 83 14.70 4.38 2.12
C SER A 83 14.15 5.06 3.39
N GLY A 84 14.93 5.13 4.46
CA GLY A 84 14.56 5.81 5.71
C GLY A 84 14.55 7.32 5.55
N TRP A 85 15.57 7.88 4.88
CA TRP A 85 15.62 9.30 4.53
C TRP A 85 14.47 9.68 3.58
N ARG A 86 14.21 8.86 2.56
CA ARG A 86 13.05 9.07 1.65
C ARG A 86 11.71 9.00 2.38
N ALA A 87 11.60 8.16 3.42
CA ALA A 87 10.38 8.07 4.21
C ALA A 87 10.16 9.31 5.07
N SER A 88 11.22 9.85 5.70
CA SER A 88 11.12 11.00 6.59
C SER A 88 11.06 12.35 5.87
N ASN A 89 11.47 12.41 4.60
CA ASN A 89 11.46 13.65 3.83
C ASN A 89 10.08 13.89 3.17
N PRO A 90 9.43 15.06 3.38
CA PRO A 90 8.13 15.36 2.77
C PRO A 90 8.16 15.52 1.24
N ALA A 91 9.34 15.78 0.66
CA ALA A 91 9.55 16.07 -0.75
C ALA A 91 9.95 14.84 -1.61
N THR A 92 9.74 13.64 -1.08
CA THR A 92 10.13 12.38 -1.74
C THR A 92 9.02 11.35 -1.69
N LEU A 93 9.13 10.31 -2.50
CA LEU A 93 8.49 9.01 -2.31
C LEU A 93 9.58 7.94 -2.20
N GLN A 94 9.23 6.66 -2.08
CA GLN A 94 10.29 5.62 -2.12
C GLN A 94 10.84 5.44 -3.53
N ASP A 95 9.96 5.49 -4.53
CA ASP A 95 10.33 5.40 -5.94
C ASP A 95 10.10 6.74 -6.65
N TRP A 96 11.17 7.27 -7.27
CA TRP A 96 11.14 8.50 -8.05
C TRP A 96 10.11 8.47 -9.19
N ILE A 97 9.75 7.27 -9.64
CA ILE A 97 8.71 7.03 -10.66
C ILE A 97 7.43 7.75 -10.29
N TRP A 98 7.08 7.79 -9.01
CA TRP A 98 5.82 8.38 -8.55
C TRP A 98 5.93 9.87 -8.20
N GLU A 99 7.15 10.41 -8.13
CA GLU A 99 7.44 11.84 -7.96
C GLU A 99 7.27 12.60 -9.29
N THR A 100 7.40 11.88 -10.41
CA THR A 100 7.32 12.44 -11.76
C THR A 100 5.95 12.26 -12.40
N GLY A 101 5.59 13.15 -13.32
CA GLY A 101 4.41 13.05 -14.18
C GLY A 101 4.64 12.18 -15.42
N SER A 102 3.87 12.47 -16.48
CA SER A 102 3.96 11.81 -17.78
C SER A 102 4.73 12.65 -18.81
N GLY A 103 4.97 13.93 -18.59
CA GLY A 103 5.81 14.77 -19.46
C GLY A 103 7.21 15.01 -18.89
N ASP A 104 8.16 15.40 -19.75
CA ASP A 104 9.49 15.84 -19.31
C ASP A 104 9.40 17.11 -18.43
N ASN A 105 8.45 17.99 -18.79
CA ASN A 105 8.09 19.19 -18.02
C ASN A 105 7.34 18.89 -16.70
N GLU A 106 7.21 17.63 -16.32
CA GLU A 106 6.57 17.19 -15.08
C GLU A 106 7.53 16.34 -14.24
N SER A 107 8.84 16.62 -14.35
CA SER A 107 9.86 15.83 -13.69
C SER A 107 10.98 16.68 -13.13
N CYS A 108 11.66 16.15 -12.11
CA CYS A 108 12.91 16.68 -11.60
C CYS A 108 13.77 15.49 -11.19
N LEU A 109 14.36 14.84 -12.18
CA LEU A 109 15.05 13.58 -12.01
C LEU A 109 16.42 13.77 -11.35
N LEU A 110 16.78 12.85 -10.46
CA LEU A 110 18.14 12.72 -9.92
C LEU A 110 18.99 11.89 -10.88
N VAL A 111 19.40 12.49 -12.01
CA VAL A 111 20.20 11.81 -13.04
C VAL A 111 21.69 12.07 -12.82
N SER A 112 22.51 11.02 -12.79
CA SER A 112 23.97 11.15 -12.69
C SER A 112 24.71 10.98 -14.02
N SER A 113 24.02 10.70 -15.13
CA SER A 113 24.62 10.09 -16.33
C SER A 113 24.46 10.88 -17.64
N SER A 114 23.77 12.02 -17.65
CA SER A 114 23.79 12.92 -18.81
C SER A 114 25.09 13.73 -18.82
N GLU A 115 25.58 14.13 -20.00
CA GLU A 115 26.80 14.96 -20.09
C GLU A 115 26.63 16.34 -19.42
N ARG A 116 25.38 16.81 -19.27
CA ARG A 116 24.99 18.05 -18.58
C ARG A 116 23.61 17.92 -17.90
N PRO A 117 23.51 17.19 -16.77
CA PRO A 117 22.24 17.03 -16.05
C PRO A 117 21.63 18.38 -15.65
N GLN A 118 22.47 19.38 -15.35
CA GLN A 118 22.01 20.68 -14.90
C GLN A 118 21.18 21.46 -15.94
N GLU A 119 21.32 21.13 -17.23
CA GLU A 119 20.56 21.77 -18.31
C GLU A 119 19.14 21.18 -18.48
N ILE A 120 18.81 20.10 -17.76
CA ILE A 120 17.48 19.47 -17.78
C ILE A 120 16.55 20.31 -16.89
N PRO A 121 15.41 20.81 -17.40
CA PRO A 121 14.47 21.56 -16.58
C PRO A 121 13.93 20.73 -15.41
N CYS A 122 14.02 21.27 -14.19
CA CYS A 122 13.42 20.70 -12.99
C CYS A 122 12.04 21.32 -12.74
N HIS A 123 11.02 20.46 -12.65
CA HIS A 123 9.64 20.84 -12.37
C HIS A 123 9.07 20.07 -11.17
N GLN A 124 8.00 20.61 -10.58
CA GLN A 124 7.37 20.05 -9.36
C GLN A 124 6.95 18.58 -9.53
N GLY A 125 6.51 18.20 -10.74
CA GLY A 125 5.98 16.88 -11.01
C GLY A 125 4.70 16.58 -10.22
N ARG A 126 4.64 15.40 -9.60
CA ARG A 126 3.49 14.95 -8.80
C ARG A 126 3.65 15.23 -7.31
N LEU A 127 4.76 15.85 -6.89
CA LEU A 127 4.96 16.21 -5.49
C LEU A 127 3.96 17.30 -5.08
N PRO A 128 3.44 17.25 -3.84
CA PRO A 128 2.60 18.31 -3.30
C PRO A 128 3.37 19.64 -3.25
N LEU A 129 2.67 20.77 -3.18
CA LEU A 129 3.30 22.09 -3.02
C LEU A 129 3.54 22.44 -1.55
N TYR A 130 2.68 21.93 -0.68
CA TYR A 130 2.81 22.07 0.77
C TYR A 130 2.65 20.72 1.44
N SER A 131 3.40 20.50 2.51
CA SER A 131 3.30 19.31 3.34
C SER A 131 3.27 19.67 4.82
N ALA A 132 2.20 19.28 5.51
CA ALA A 132 2.13 19.29 6.95
C ALA A 132 2.83 18.05 7.52
N ALA A 133 4.02 18.22 8.10
CA ALA A 133 4.75 17.18 8.81
C ALA A 133 4.15 16.99 10.22
N VAL A 134 3.01 16.30 10.28
CA VAL A 134 2.19 16.22 11.50
C VAL A 134 2.89 15.43 12.60
N LYS A 135 2.83 15.96 13.83
CA LYS A 135 3.40 15.35 15.05
C LYS A 135 2.35 15.02 16.11
N SER A 136 1.09 15.38 15.86
CA SER A 136 -0.04 15.11 16.74
C SER A 136 -1.32 14.90 15.94
N THR A 137 -2.30 14.23 16.53
CA THR A 137 -3.65 14.10 15.94
C THR A 137 -4.32 15.47 15.74
N ALA A 138 -4.05 16.44 16.61
CA ALA A 138 -4.58 17.80 16.47
C ALA A 138 -4.07 18.50 15.19
N HIS A 139 -2.81 18.29 14.80
CA HIS A 139 -2.31 18.83 13.52
C HIS A 139 -3.07 18.24 12.34
N VAL A 140 -3.37 16.93 12.37
CA VAL A 140 -4.16 16.26 11.33
C VAL A 140 -5.55 16.88 11.24
N GLN A 141 -6.25 17.08 12.36
CA GLN A 141 -7.56 17.74 12.37
C GLN A 141 -7.50 19.17 11.82
N GLY A 142 -6.47 19.95 12.17
CA GLY A 142 -6.25 21.29 11.65
C GLY A 142 -6.10 21.30 10.13
N VAL A 143 -5.26 20.42 9.59
CA VAL A 143 -4.99 20.34 8.14
C VAL A 143 -6.18 19.82 7.36
N VAL A 144 -6.91 18.83 7.87
CA VAL A 144 -8.14 18.31 7.24
C VAL A 144 -9.19 19.42 7.14
N ARG A 145 -9.41 20.17 8.23
CA ARG A 145 -10.33 21.32 8.23
C ARG A 145 -9.91 22.38 7.22
N TYR A 146 -8.63 22.76 7.24
CA TYR A 146 -8.09 23.74 6.30
C TYR A 146 -8.25 23.32 4.83
N ALA A 147 -7.94 22.05 4.51
CA ALA A 147 -8.09 21.53 3.16
C ALA A 147 -9.55 21.56 2.69
N LYS A 148 -10.49 21.23 3.58
CA LYS A 148 -11.93 21.31 3.31
C LYS A 148 -12.37 22.75 3.06
N ASP A 149 -12.02 23.67 3.96
CA ASP A 149 -12.45 25.08 3.92
C ASP A 149 -11.94 25.81 2.67
N HIS A 150 -10.76 25.42 2.16
CA HIS A 150 -10.14 25.99 0.96
C HIS A 150 -10.31 25.14 -0.30
N ASN A 151 -11.11 24.07 -0.26
CA ASN A 151 -11.34 23.14 -1.37
C ASN A 151 -10.03 22.64 -2.04
N LEU A 152 -9.04 22.29 -1.23
CA LEU A 152 -7.73 21.84 -1.70
C LEU A 152 -7.72 20.34 -2.01
N ARG A 153 -6.87 19.93 -2.95
CA ARG A 153 -6.55 18.51 -3.12
C ARG A 153 -5.71 18.06 -1.93
N LEU A 154 -6.29 17.22 -1.07
CA LEU A 154 -5.60 16.65 0.08
C LEU A 154 -4.97 15.31 -0.24
N VAL A 155 -3.68 15.13 0.03
CA VAL A 155 -2.95 13.86 -0.14
C VAL A 155 -2.45 13.38 1.21
N ILE A 156 -2.46 12.06 1.44
CA ILE A 156 -1.96 11.46 2.67
C ILE A 156 -0.71 10.64 2.34
N LYS A 157 0.42 11.04 2.91
CA LYS A 157 1.68 10.31 2.82
C LYS A 157 2.05 9.78 4.20
N ASN A 158 2.30 8.48 4.27
CA ASN A 158 3.05 7.89 5.37
C ASN A 158 4.54 7.86 5.00
N THR A 159 5.02 6.77 4.40
CA THR A 159 6.45 6.58 4.09
C THR A 159 6.79 6.77 2.60
N GLY A 160 5.78 6.94 1.74
CA GLY A 160 5.95 7.04 0.29
C GLY A 160 6.19 5.71 -0.44
N HIS A 161 6.02 4.57 0.22
CA HIS A 161 6.16 3.19 -0.33
C HIS A 161 5.10 2.81 -1.38
N ASP A 162 4.22 3.73 -1.76
CA ASP A 162 3.05 3.38 -2.56
C ASP A 162 3.43 3.01 -4.00
N ALA A 163 3.15 1.77 -4.39
CA ALA A 163 3.53 1.21 -5.70
C ALA A 163 2.69 1.74 -6.89
N THR A 164 1.68 2.59 -6.66
CA THR A 164 0.83 3.14 -7.74
C THR A 164 0.70 4.66 -7.68
N GLY A 165 1.51 5.31 -6.83
CA GLY A 165 1.63 6.76 -6.72
C GLY A 165 0.45 7.45 -6.03
N ARG A 166 -0.25 6.78 -5.12
CA ARG A 166 -1.44 7.27 -4.38
C ARG A 166 -1.12 8.27 -3.26
N SER A 167 0.11 8.28 -2.77
CA SER A 167 0.56 9.18 -1.70
C SER A 167 1.18 10.48 -2.21
N ALA A 168 0.90 10.86 -3.46
CA ALA A 168 1.32 12.11 -4.10
C ALA A 168 0.30 12.51 -5.18
N ALA A 169 0.11 13.80 -5.37
CA ALA A 169 -0.67 14.37 -6.46
C ALA A 169 -0.15 15.80 -6.74
N PRO A 170 -0.19 16.27 -8.00
CA PRO A 170 0.13 17.65 -8.33
C PRO A 170 -0.86 18.62 -7.64
N ASP A 171 -0.47 19.88 -7.49
CA ASP A 171 -1.32 20.98 -7.02
C ASP A 171 -2.01 20.70 -5.66
N SER A 172 -1.33 19.96 -4.77
CA SER A 172 -1.94 19.40 -3.56
C SER A 172 -1.28 19.86 -2.26
N LEU A 173 -2.05 19.70 -1.17
CA LEU A 173 -1.60 19.79 0.22
C LEU A 173 -1.45 18.36 0.77
N GLN A 174 -0.27 18.03 1.29
CA GLN A 174 0.04 16.73 1.87
C GLN A 174 -0.07 16.75 3.40
N ILE A 175 -0.68 15.72 3.97
CA ILE A 175 -0.49 15.32 5.37
C ILE A 175 0.58 14.23 5.40
N HIS A 176 1.70 14.51 6.05
CA HIS A 176 2.81 13.58 6.20
C HIS A 176 2.82 12.98 7.61
N THR A 177 2.28 11.77 7.76
CA THR A 177 2.03 11.12 9.06
C THR A 177 3.26 10.45 9.68
N TYR A 178 4.41 10.47 8.99
CA TYR A 178 5.61 9.75 9.37
C TYR A 178 6.08 10.02 10.80
N PHE A 179 5.87 11.24 11.32
CA PHE A 179 6.37 11.64 12.65
C PHE A 179 5.45 11.25 13.81
N LEU A 180 4.34 10.54 13.55
CA LEU A 180 3.51 9.92 14.59
C LEU A 180 4.12 8.57 14.99
N LYS A 181 5.10 8.59 15.90
CA LYS A 181 6.02 7.46 16.18
C LYS A 181 5.76 6.69 17.48
N ASP A 182 4.68 6.99 18.20
CA ASP A 182 4.40 6.34 19.48
C ASP A 182 4.19 4.82 19.31
N ILE A 183 4.77 4.04 20.22
CA ILE A 183 4.59 2.58 20.30
C ILE A 183 4.28 2.26 21.76
N HIS A 184 3.19 1.54 22.01
CA HIS A 184 2.81 1.14 23.35
C HIS A 184 2.36 -0.32 23.36
N TYR A 185 3.08 -1.18 24.10
CA TYR A 185 2.72 -2.57 24.31
C TYR A 185 1.72 -2.71 25.47
N HIS A 186 0.77 -3.61 25.31
CA HIS A 186 -0.25 -3.95 26.30
C HIS A 186 -0.19 -5.45 26.58
N ASP A 187 -0.11 -5.85 27.84
CA ASP A 187 -0.22 -7.26 28.24
C ASP A 187 -1.62 -7.82 27.97
N ASP A 188 -2.65 -7.00 28.20
CA ASP A 188 -4.05 -7.32 27.93
C ASP A 188 -4.80 -6.05 27.51
N PHE A 189 -4.99 -5.86 26.20
CA PHE A 189 -5.61 -4.66 25.67
C PHE A 189 -7.13 -4.72 25.79
N LEU A 190 -7.72 -3.69 26.38
CA LEU A 190 -9.17 -3.51 26.43
C LEU A 190 -9.62 -2.65 25.23
N VAL A 191 -10.29 -3.29 24.26
CA VAL A 191 -10.92 -2.56 23.15
C VAL A 191 -11.96 -1.60 23.71
N GLN A 192 -11.99 -0.37 23.21
CA GLN A 192 -12.95 0.60 23.74
C GLN A 192 -14.39 0.16 23.47
N GLY A 193 -15.18 0.04 24.54
CA GLY A 193 -16.56 -0.44 24.49
C GLY A 193 -16.72 -1.93 24.82
N ASP A 194 -15.62 -2.66 24.99
CA ASP A 194 -15.62 -4.04 25.46
C ASP A 194 -15.51 -4.08 27.00
N ALA A 195 -15.92 -5.21 27.60
CA ALA A 195 -15.82 -5.47 29.03
C ALA A 195 -14.67 -6.44 29.38
N THR A 196 -14.13 -7.14 28.38
CA THR A 196 -13.09 -8.15 28.54
C THR A 196 -11.84 -7.80 27.73
N GLY A 197 -10.67 -8.14 28.26
CA GLY A 197 -9.42 -7.97 27.55
C GLY A 197 -9.30 -8.84 26.30
N SER A 198 -8.65 -8.30 25.27
CA SER A 198 -8.42 -8.95 23.97
C SER A 198 -7.06 -9.69 23.90
N GLY A 199 -6.33 -9.76 25.01
CA GLY A 199 -4.98 -10.30 25.11
C GLY A 199 -3.89 -9.29 24.70
N PRO A 200 -2.65 -9.76 24.54
CA PRO A 200 -1.52 -8.90 24.20
C PRO A 200 -1.72 -8.14 22.89
N ALA A 201 -1.41 -6.85 22.90
CA ALA A 201 -1.52 -5.98 21.74
C ALA A 201 -0.49 -4.86 21.75
N VAL A 202 -0.34 -4.17 20.63
CA VAL A 202 0.51 -2.99 20.51
C VAL A 202 -0.27 -1.88 19.82
N THR A 203 -0.34 -0.71 20.45
CA THR A 203 -0.81 0.53 19.83
C THR A 203 0.36 1.22 19.13
N LEU A 204 0.15 1.57 17.87
CA LEU A 204 1.15 2.11 16.96
C LEU A 204 0.67 3.43 16.39
N GLY A 205 1.49 4.47 16.47
CA GLY A 205 1.31 5.71 15.74
C GLY A 205 1.37 5.49 14.23
N ALA A 206 0.66 6.32 13.47
CA ALA A 206 0.52 6.15 12.03
C ALA A 206 1.85 6.11 11.27
N GLY A 207 2.88 6.76 11.81
CA GLY A 207 4.19 6.87 11.22
C GLY A 207 5.14 5.72 11.53
N VAL A 208 4.79 4.82 12.45
CA VAL A 208 5.66 3.70 12.85
C VAL A 208 5.96 2.80 11.64
N ALA A 209 7.25 2.57 11.38
CA ALA A 209 7.76 1.67 10.37
C ALA A 209 7.95 0.26 10.93
N HIS A 210 8.02 -0.73 10.04
CA HIS A 210 8.26 -2.12 10.41
C HIS A 210 9.51 -2.32 11.28
N SER A 211 10.63 -1.71 10.91
CA SER A 211 11.87 -1.84 11.67
C SER A 211 11.74 -1.31 13.10
N GLU A 212 10.98 -0.23 13.31
CA GLU A 212 10.76 0.36 14.63
C GLU A 212 9.93 -0.57 15.52
N VAL A 213 8.83 -1.14 15.02
CA VAL A 213 8.01 -2.08 15.79
C VAL A 213 8.71 -3.42 16.04
N TYR A 214 9.55 -3.90 15.11
CA TYR A 214 10.34 -5.12 15.34
C TYR A 214 11.44 -4.89 16.38
N LYS A 215 12.15 -3.75 16.35
CA LYS A 215 13.12 -3.38 17.40
C LYS A 215 12.45 -3.31 18.76
N HIS A 216 11.31 -2.63 18.86
CA HIS A 216 10.53 -2.58 20.10
C HIS A 216 10.05 -3.97 20.54
N GLY A 217 9.66 -4.82 19.59
CA GLY A 217 9.26 -6.21 19.83
C GLY A 217 10.37 -7.11 20.37
N ILE A 218 11.63 -6.90 19.96
CA ILE A 218 12.80 -7.61 20.51
C ILE A 218 12.95 -7.28 22.00
N ASP A 219 12.85 -6.01 22.38
CA ASP A 219 13.02 -5.56 23.76
C ASP A 219 11.89 -6.06 24.67
N HIS A 220 10.68 -6.24 24.13
CA HIS A 220 9.48 -6.64 24.85
C HIS A 220 9.04 -8.08 24.59
N LYS A 221 9.82 -8.86 23.82
CA LYS A 221 9.60 -10.28 23.49
C LYS A 221 8.26 -10.58 22.80
N TYR A 222 7.79 -9.67 21.95
CA TYR A 222 6.62 -9.89 21.13
C TYR A 222 6.94 -9.68 19.64
N SER A 223 6.12 -10.24 18.77
CA SER A 223 6.11 -9.96 17.34
C SER A 223 4.70 -9.59 16.88
N VAL A 224 4.62 -8.88 15.75
CA VAL A 224 3.38 -8.51 15.07
C VAL A 224 3.39 -9.07 13.65
N VAL A 225 2.22 -9.22 13.04
CA VAL A 225 2.12 -9.59 11.62
C VAL A 225 2.43 -8.35 10.78
N GLY A 226 3.69 -8.22 10.34
CA GLY A 226 4.17 -7.11 9.50
C GLY A 226 4.74 -7.57 8.16
N GLY A 227 5.32 -6.64 7.39
CA GLY A 227 5.98 -6.89 6.10
C GLY A 227 7.53 -6.77 6.16
N GLU A 228 8.21 -7.26 5.13
CA GLU A 228 9.66 -7.50 5.14
C GLU A 228 10.47 -6.22 4.95
N CYS A 229 9.88 -5.21 4.30
CA CYS A 229 10.53 -3.94 4.02
C CYS A 229 10.56 -3.08 5.30
N PRO A 230 11.77 -2.74 5.81
CA PRO A 230 11.97 -2.12 7.12
C PRO A 230 11.27 -0.77 7.25
N THR A 231 11.21 0.00 6.16
CA THR A 231 10.71 1.37 6.12
C THR A 231 9.26 1.47 5.65
N VAL A 232 8.56 0.36 5.43
CA VAL A 232 7.11 0.38 5.21
C VAL A 232 6.42 0.79 6.50
N GLY A 233 5.53 1.78 6.41
CA GLY A 233 4.73 2.23 7.54
C GLY A 233 3.59 1.25 7.81
N ILE A 234 3.64 0.57 8.96
CA ILE A 234 2.75 -0.55 9.28
C ILE A 234 1.28 -0.09 9.31
N VAL A 235 0.98 1.03 9.98
CA VAL A 235 -0.38 1.55 10.17
C VAL A 235 -1.01 2.14 8.90
N GLY A 236 -0.19 2.48 7.91
CA GLY A 236 -0.62 3.13 6.68
C GLY A 236 -1.32 2.18 5.71
N GLY A 237 -0.96 2.31 4.43
CA GLY A 237 -1.51 1.46 3.36
C GLY A 237 -1.30 -0.03 3.60
N PHE A 238 -0.27 -0.44 4.36
CA PHE A 238 0.00 -1.84 4.69
C PHE A 238 -1.18 -2.50 5.44
N LEU A 239 -1.52 -2.04 6.65
CA LEU A 239 -2.70 -2.56 7.36
C LEU A 239 -3.99 -2.31 6.59
N GLN A 240 -4.18 -1.10 6.05
CA GLN A 240 -5.45 -0.71 5.46
C GLN A 240 -5.79 -1.44 4.15
N GLY A 241 -4.78 -1.93 3.43
CA GLY A 241 -4.95 -2.70 2.19
C GLY A 241 -4.94 -4.21 2.36
N GLY A 242 -4.56 -4.73 3.53
CA GLY A 242 -4.50 -6.17 3.82
C GLY A 242 -3.28 -6.55 4.67
N GLY A 243 -2.08 -6.27 4.16
CA GLY A 243 -0.82 -6.56 4.82
C GLY A 243 -0.45 -8.04 4.78
N VAL A 244 0.49 -8.37 3.89
CA VAL A 244 1.01 -9.72 3.69
C VAL A 244 2.34 -9.83 4.43
N SER A 245 2.53 -10.95 5.12
CA SER A 245 3.75 -11.28 5.87
C SER A 245 4.30 -12.62 5.38
N SER A 246 5.54 -12.65 4.88
CA SER A 246 6.19 -13.88 4.41
C SER A 246 6.62 -14.83 5.54
N TRP A 247 6.74 -14.36 6.79
CA TRP A 247 7.22 -15.18 7.92
C TRP A 247 6.15 -15.48 8.99
N SER A 248 4.99 -14.82 8.96
CA SER A 248 3.95 -15.03 9.97
C SER A 248 2.53 -15.05 9.42
N GLY A 249 2.33 -14.66 8.16
CA GLY A 249 1.00 -14.59 7.57
C GLY A 249 0.30 -15.95 7.54
N PHE A 250 1.04 -17.01 7.21
CA PHE A 250 0.52 -18.37 7.15
C PHE A 250 0.02 -18.89 8.51
N THR A 251 0.63 -18.48 9.62
CA THR A 251 0.29 -18.97 10.97
C THR A 251 -0.65 -18.03 11.71
N ARG A 252 -0.65 -16.73 11.38
CA ARG A 252 -1.34 -15.67 12.13
C ARG A 252 -2.33 -14.83 11.32
N GLY A 253 -2.54 -15.15 10.05
CA GLY A 253 -3.49 -14.44 9.19
C GLY A 253 -2.88 -13.21 8.53
N LEU A 254 -3.68 -12.44 7.80
CA LEU A 254 -3.22 -11.16 7.25
C LEU A 254 -3.00 -10.15 8.39
N ALA A 255 -2.17 -9.13 8.17
CA ALA A 255 -1.97 -8.09 9.19
C ALA A 255 -3.30 -7.41 9.55
N VAL A 256 -4.17 -7.19 8.57
CA VAL A 256 -5.50 -6.62 8.73
C VAL A 256 -6.46 -7.49 9.58
N ASP A 257 -6.23 -8.80 9.63
CA ASP A 257 -7.02 -9.72 10.46
C ASP A 257 -6.76 -9.47 11.95
N ASN A 258 -5.61 -8.88 12.27
CA ASN A 258 -5.09 -8.69 13.61
C ASN A 258 -5.32 -7.28 14.17
N VAL A 259 -6.02 -6.40 13.44
CA VAL A 259 -6.36 -5.07 13.93
C VAL A 259 -7.54 -5.15 14.90
N LEU A 260 -7.39 -4.51 16.05
CA LEU A 260 -8.40 -4.42 17.11
C LEU A 260 -9.13 -3.07 17.07
N GLU A 261 -8.38 -1.98 16.81
CA GLU A 261 -8.91 -0.63 16.90
C GLU A 261 -8.12 0.35 16.02
N TYR A 262 -8.81 1.34 15.44
CA TYR A 262 -8.20 2.48 14.78
C TYR A 262 -8.63 3.79 15.43
N GLN A 263 -7.69 4.74 15.51
CA GLN A 263 -7.98 6.14 15.73
C GLN A 263 -7.91 6.89 14.39
N VAL A 264 -8.97 7.62 14.04
CA VAL A 264 -9.16 8.18 12.71
C VAL A 264 -9.67 9.61 12.78
N VAL A 265 -9.08 10.49 11.95
CA VAL A 265 -9.64 11.81 11.67
C VAL A 265 -10.51 11.73 10.42
N THR A 266 -11.80 12.03 10.57
CA THR A 266 -12.81 11.96 9.48
C THR A 266 -12.75 13.18 8.56
N ALA A 267 -13.56 13.18 7.48
CA ALA A 267 -13.61 14.29 6.53
C ALA A 267 -14.18 15.59 7.16
N ASN A 268 -14.83 15.47 8.32
CA ASN A 268 -15.31 16.60 9.12
C ASN A 268 -14.28 17.07 10.16
N ALA A 269 -13.04 16.56 10.09
CA ALA A 269 -11.97 16.80 11.06
C ALA A 269 -12.31 16.35 12.49
N GLU A 270 -13.24 15.40 12.64
CA GLU A 270 -13.58 14.78 13.93
C GLU A 270 -12.65 13.61 14.22
N LEU A 271 -12.24 13.49 15.48
CA LEU A 271 -11.47 12.34 15.94
C LEU A 271 -12.43 11.25 16.41
N VAL A 272 -12.37 10.09 15.77
CA VAL A 272 -13.22 8.94 16.10
C VAL A 272 -12.39 7.70 16.33
N ILE A 273 -12.96 6.77 17.11
CA ILE A 273 -12.42 5.43 17.30
C ILE A 273 -13.28 4.45 16.52
N ALA A 274 -12.65 3.60 15.71
CA ALA A 274 -13.32 2.58 14.91
C ALA A 274 -12.85 1.20 15.35
N ASN A 275 -13.78 0.39 15.86
CA ASN A 275 -13.54 -0.97 16.34
C ASN A 275 -14.82 -1.82 16.19
N GLU A 276 -14.88 -2.98 16.85
CA GLU A 276 -16.04 -3.88 16.79
C GLU A 276 -17.29 -3.37 17.52
N HIS A 277 -17.21 -2.29 18.30
CA HIS A 277 -18.32 -1.75 19.11
C HIS A 277 -18.80 -0.37 18.65
N GLN A 278 -17.95 0.40 17.97
CA GLN A 278 -18.25 1.77 17.51
C GLN A 278 -17.64 2.05 16.15
N ASN A 279 -18.34 2.84 15.32
CA ASN A 279 -17.97 3.16 13.94
C ASN A 279 -17.60 1.88 13.14
N GLN A 280 -18.40 0.82 13.30
CA GLN A 280 -18.13 -0.52 12.77
C GLN A 280 -18.02 -0.55 11.24
N ASP A 281 -18.77 0.31 10.55
CA ASP A 281 -18.70 0.50 9.10
C ASP A 281 -17.34 1.08 8.67
N LEU A 282 -16.85 2.11 9.37
CA LEU A 282 -15.50 2.63 9.16
C LEU A 282 -14.43 1.59 9.52
N PHE A 283 -14.59 0.87 10.63
CA PHE A 283 -13.65 -0.19 11.05
C PHE A 283 -13.53 -1.28 9.99
N TRP A 284 -14.66 -1.76 9.48
CA TRP A 284 -14.71 -2.73 8.39
C TRP A 284 -14.03 -2.19 7.12
N ALA A 285 -14.32 -0.95 6.74
CA ALA A 285 -13.75 -0.31 5.55
C ALA A 285 -12.22 -0.13 5.65
N LEU A 286 -11.70 0.26 6.82
CA LEU A 286 -10.26 0.36 7.06
C LEU A 286 -9.58 -1.00 7.13
N ARG A 287 -10.33 -2.10 7.26
CA ARG A 287 -9.81 -3.47 7.25
C ARG A 287 -9.86 -4.09 5.85
N GLY A 288 -9.19 -3.46 4.88
CA GLY A 288 -9.01 -4.00 3.52
C GLY A 288 -9.52 -3.10 2.39
N GLY A 289 -10.24 -2.02 2.70
CA GLY A 289 -10.74 -1.05 1.73
C GLY A 289 -9.64 -0.16 1.11
N GLY A 290 -8.41 -0.22 1.64
CA GLY A 290 -7.28 0.56 1.17
C GLY A 290 -7.17 1.93 1.83
N GLY A 291 -5.93 2.35 2.08
CA GLY A 291 -5.66 3.65 2.71
C GLY A 291 -5.88 4.85 1.80
N GLY A 292 -6.08 6.00 2.43
CA GLY A 292 -6.23 7.30 1.75
C GLY A 292 -7.65 7.66 1.32
N THR A 293 -8.65 6.87 1.72
CA THR A 293 -10.03 7.02 1.22
C THR A 293 -11.09 7.27 2.30
N PHE A 294 -10.96 6.70 3.50
CA PHE A 294 -12.02 6.75 4.52
C PHE A 294 -11.76 7.75 5.65
N GLY A 295 -10.54 8.27 5.74
CA GLY A 295 -10.07 9.13 6.82
C GLY A 295 -8.55 9.13 6.92
N VAL A 296 -8.00 9.96 7.82
CA VAL A 296 -6.59 9.91 8.18
C VAL A 296 -6.45 9.07 9.45
N VAL A 297 -5.92 7.85 9.33
CA VAL A 297 -5.59 7.02 10.49
C VAL A 297 -4.38 7.64 11.20
N THR A 298 -4.52 7.92 12.50
CA THR A 298 -3.45 8.47 13.35
C THR A 298 -2.82 7.42 14.25
N GLN A 299 -3.58 6.39 14.64
CA GLN A 299 -3.10 5.24 15.41
C GLN A 299 -3.85 3.96 15.04
N ALA A 300 -3.23 2.81 15.25
CA ALA A 300 -3.87 1.50 15.19
C ALA A 300 -3.39 0.61 16.34
N THR A 301 -4.28 -0.18 16.91
CA THR A 301 -3.92 -1.25 17.86
C THR A 301 -4.04 -2.60 17.18
N VAL A 302 -2.96 -3.38 17.21
CA VAL A 302 -2.86 -4.71 16.59
C VAL A 302 -2.52 -5.78 17.62
N ARG A 303 -3.02 -7.00 17.42
CA ARG A 303 -2.65 -8.17 18.24
C ARG A 303 -1.14 -8.39 18.21
N ALA A 304 -0.58 -8.67 19.37
CA ALA A 304 0.80 -9.05 19.55
C ALA A 304 0.89 -10.54 19.90
N PHE A 305 1.97 -11.17 19.49
CA PHE A 305 2.21 -12.59 19.67
C PHE A 305 3.60 -12.81 20.27
N PRO A 306 3.89 -13.97 20.87
CA PRO A 306 5.24 -14.31 21.27
C PRO A 306 6.23 -14.17 20.10
N ASP A 307 7.45 -13.72 20.38
CA ASP A 307 8.55 -13.73 19.42
C ASP A 307 9.10 -15.17 19.31
N ASP A 308 8.55 -15.93 18.36
CA ASP A 308 8.70 -17.39 18.32
C ASP A 308 10.11 -17.81 17.84
N PRO A 309 10.72 -18.85 18.47
CA PRO A 309 11.90 -19.50 17.92
C PRO A 309 11.57 -20.15 16.59
N THR A 310 12.48 -20.05 15.61
CA THR A 310 12.25 -20.52 14.25
C THR A 310 13.52 -21.13 13.66
N VAL A 311 13.39 -22.24 12.94
CA VAL A 311 14.43 -22.68 12.00
C VAL A 311 14.10 -22.13 10.62
N VAL A 312 15.08 -21.47 10.00
CA VAL A 312 14.99 -20.97 8.63
C VAL A 312 15.88 -21.82 7.74
N SER A 313 15.30 -22.40 6.69
CA SER A 313 16.03 -23.20 5.71
C SER A 313 15.86 -22.60 4.31
N THR A 314 16.96 -22.38 3.60
CA THR A 314 16.97 -21.80 2.26
C THR A 314 17.63 -22.75 1.28
N LEU A 315 16.90 -23.10 0.22
CA LEU A 315 17.41 -23.79 -0.96
C LEU A 315 17.72 -22.76 -2.05
N VAL A 316 18.96 -22.73 -2.54
CA VAL A 316 19.38 -21.82 -3.60
C VAL A 316 19.87 -22.59 -4.82
N LEU A 317 19.52 -22.09 -6.01
CA LEU A 317 20.15 -22.47 -7.27
C LEU A 317 20.45 -21.24 -8.11
N SER A 318 21.49 -21.38 -8.94
CA SER A 318 21.90 -20.40 -9.94
C SER A 318 22.00 -21.07 -11.30
N SER A 319 21.53 -20.41 -12.34
CA SER A 319 21.58 -20.90 -13.72
C SER A 319 22.05 -19.79 -14.65
N THR A 320 22.85 -20.16 -15.65
CA THR A 320 23.21 -19.26 -16.76
C THR A 320 22.23 -19.32 -17.93
N ARG A 321 21.22 -20.20 -17.85
CA ARG A 321 20.22 -20.42 -18.89
C ARG A 321 18.81 -20.34 -18.31
N ALA A 322 17.96 -19.55 -18.96
CA ALA A 322 16.53 -19.42 -18.66
C ALA A 322 15.70 -20.43 -19.48
N ASP A 323 16.18 -21.67 -19.58
CA ASP A 323 15.58 -22.69 -20.47
C ASP A 323 14.51 -23.54 -19.76
N THR A 324 13.96 -24.51 -20.49
CA THR A 324 13.01 -25.51 -19.97
C THR A 324 13.51 -26.22 -18.71
N SER A 325 14.83 -26.44 -18.58
CA SER A 325 15.38 -27.10 -17.40
C SER A 325 15.26 -26.23 -16.15
N PHE A 326 15.49 -24.92 -16.28
CA PHE A 326 15.32 -23.99 -15.16
C PHE A 326 13.84 -23.88 -14.77
N TRP A 327 12.97 -23.54 -15.71
CA TRP A 327 11.56 -23.26 -15.43
C TRP A 327 10.75 -24.51 -15.14
N GLU A 328 10.67 -25.44 -16.11
CA GLU A 328 9.72 -26.55 -16.03
C GLU A 328 10.20 -27.67 -15.11
N LYS A 329 11.50 -27.76 -14.81
CA LYS A 329 12.04 -28.73 -13.83
C LYS A 329 12.35 -28.08 -12.49
N ALA A 330 13.30 -27.16 -12.44
CA ALA A 330 13.79 -26.61 -11.17
C ALA A 330 12.72 -25.78 -10.42
N ILE A 331 12.12 -24.79 -11.07
CA ILE A 331 11.09 -23.95 -10.43
C ILE A 331 9.82 -24.76 -10.12
N SER A 332 9.40 -25.65 -11.03
CA SER A 332 8.30 -26.59 -10.77
C SER A 332 8.55 -27.46 -9.53
N ARG A 333 9.78 -27.95 -9.36
CA ARG A 333 10.18 -28.73 -8.17
C ARG A 333 10.18 -27.88 -6.92
N PHE A 334 10.70 -26.66 -6.95
CA PHE A 334 10.65 -25.73 -5.81
C PHE A 334 9.22 -25.43 -5.38
N LEU A 335 8.32 -25.16 -6.33
CA LEU A 335 6.90 -24.96 -6.04
C LEU A 335 6.22 -26.23 -5.49
N SER A 336 6.63 -27.42 -5.96
CA SER A 336 6.15 -28.70 -5.42
C SER A 336 6.60 -28.94 -3.98
N ILE A 337 7.85 -28.58 -3.66
CA ILE A 337 8.39 -28.63 -2.29
C ILE A 337 7.61 -27.66 -1.41
N LEU A 338 7.39 -26.43 -1.87
CA LEU A 338 6.63 -25.41 -1.14
C LEU A 338 5.21 -25.90 -0.84
N ARG A 339 4.52 -26.49 -1.82
CA ARG A 339 3.20 -27.11 -1.63
C ARG A 339 3.22 -28.21 -0.57
N SER A 340 4.19 -29.13 -0.63
CA SER A 340 4.36 -30.22 0.36
C SER A 340 4.60 -29.67 1.77
N CYS A 341 5.43 -28.63 1.87
CA CYS A 341 5.72 -27.95 3.13
C CYS A 341 4.47 -27.27 3.70
N ASN A 342 3.69 -26.59 2.85
CA ASN A 342 2.46 -25.91 3.29
C ASN A 342 1.43 -26.89 3.87
N GLN A 343 1.33 -28.13 3.35
CA GLN A 343 0.49 -29.19 3.90
C GLN A 343 0.92 -29.62 5.31
N GLN A 344 2.17 -29.38 5.67
CA GLN A 344 2.75 -29.65 6.99
C GLN A 344 2.84 -28.37 7.84
N ASN A 345 2.13 -27.31 7.48
CA ASN A 345 2.16 -25.99 8.13
C ASN A 345 3.53 -25.28 8.11
N VAL A 346 4.41 -25.67 7.20
CA VAL A 346 5.68 -24.98 6.94
C VAL A 346 5.45 -24.03 5.76
N HIS A 347 5.63 -22.74 6.02
CA HIS A 347 5.41 -21.70 5.02
C HIS A 347 6.74 -21.23 4.44
N GLY A 348 6.67 -20.58 3.29
CA GLY A 348 7.87 -20.10 2.64
C GLY A 348 7.63 -19.09 1.54
N GLN A 349 8.73 -18.75 0.90
CA GLN A 349 8.76 -17.75 -0.14
C GLN A 349 9.78 -18.19 -1.19
N LEU A 350 9.31 -18.25 -2.44
CA LEU A 350 10.16 -18.41 -3.60
C LEU A 350 10.52 -17.02 -4.13
N ILE A 351 11.81 -16.75 -4.29
CA ILE A 351 12.33 -15.53 -4.89
C ILE A 351 13.14 -15.91 -6.12
N ILE A 352 12.87 -15.27 -7.24
CA ILE A 352 13.63 -15.39 -8.48
C ILE A 352 14.15 -14.00 -8.84
N THR A 353 15.46 -13.89 -8.99
CA THR A 353 16.14 -12.64 -9.36
C THR A 353 17.01 -12.85 -10.59
N ARG A 354 17.22 -11.78 -11.35
CA ARG A 354 18.18 -11.76 -12.45
C ARG A 354 19.24 -10.67 -12.22
N PRO A 355 20.33 -10.96 -11.49
CA PRO A 355 21.34 -9.95 -11.18
C PRO A 355 22.07 -9.42 -12.42
N SER A 356 22.16 -10.22 -13.49
CA SER A 356 22.74 -9.81 -14.77
C SER A 356 21.99 -10.47 -15.93
N VAL A 357 22.26 -10.05 -17.16
CA VAL A 357 21.65 -10.64 -18.37
C VAL A 357 21.84 -12.16 -18.42
N ASP A 358 22.96 -12.67 -17.92
CA ASP A 358 23.32 -14.08 -18.04
C ASP A 358 22.95 -14.93 -16.82
N ILE A 359 22.63 -14.35 -15.66
CA ILE A 359 22.48 -15.10 -14.40
C ILE A 359 21.06 -15.00 -13.87
N LEU A 360 20.43 -16.17 -13.67
CA LEU A 360 19.19 -16.33 -12.92
C LEU A 360 19.45 -17.05 -11.60
N ASN A 361 18.93 -16.50 -10.51
CA ASN A 361 18.94 -17.15 -9.20
C ASN A 361 17.52 -17.45 -8.77
N ALA A 362 17.33 -18.61 -8.14
CA ALA A 362 16.10 -18.94 -7.44
C ALA A 362 16.44 -19.38 -6.01
N GLY A 363 15.75 -18.77 -5.04
CA GLY A 363 15.85 -19.10 -3.62
C GLY A 363 14.48 -19.47 -3.06
N LEU A 364 14.36 -20.65 -2.47
CA LEU A 364 13.19 -21.06 -1.71
C LEU A 364 13.53 -21.04 -0.22
N THR A 365 12.97 -20.08 0.51
CA THR A 365 13.12 -19.97 1.97
C THR A 365 11.90 -20.55 2.66
N LEU A 366 12.12 -21.40 3.66
CA LEU A 366 11.11 -22.09 4.45
C LEU A 366 11.30 -21.74 5.92
N HIS A 367 10.19 -21.45 6.60
CA HIS A 367 10.16 -21.06 8.00
C HIS A 367 9.44 -22.14 8.83
N PHE A 368 10.20 -22.81 9.68
CA PHE A 368 9.71 -23.80 10.63
C PHE A 368 9.48 -23.11 11.98
N SER A 369 8.32 -22.47 12.12
CA SER A 369 7.93 -21.78 13.34
C SER A 369 7.88 -22.73 14.54
N ASN A 370 8.31 -22.24 15.70
CA ASN A 370 8.42 -22.99 16.95
C ASN A 370 9.31 -24.25 16.86
N MET A 371 10.26 -24.26 15.91
CA MET A 371 11.28 -25.30 15.80
C MET A 371 12.64 -24.75 16.23
N THR A 372 13.36 -25.54 17.02
CA THR A 372 14.72 -25.21 17.50
C THR A 372 15.78 -26.16 16.95
N ASN A 373 15.39 -27.36 16.51
CA ASN A 373 16.31 -28.39 16.04
C ASN A 373 16.52 -28.29 14.51
N VAL A 374 17.67 -27.75 14.13
CA VAL A 374 18.08 -27.60 12.72
C VAL A 374 18.13 -28.95 11.99
N LEU A 375 18.73 -29.98 12.59
CA LEU A 375 18.86 -31.30 11.97
C LEU A 375 17.49 -31.94 11.69
N HIS A 376 16.50 -31.66 12.53
CA HIS A 376 15.14 -32.13 12.30
C HIS A 376 14.51 -31.46 11.07
N ALA A 377 14.66 -30.15 10.90
CA ALA A 377 14.21 -29.44 9.69
C ALA A 377 14.88 -30.00 8.43
N GLU A 378 16.19 -30.22 8.48
CA GLU A 378 16.95 -30.79 7.36
C GLU A 378 16.50 -32.22 7.03
N THR A 379 16.21 -33.03 8.04
CA THR A 379 15.67 -34.39 7.87
C THR A 379 14.32 -34.37 7.13
N LEU A 380 13.44 -33.40 7.44
CA LEU A 380 12.15 -33.24 6.74
C LEU A 380 12.34 -32.82 5.28
N LEU A 381 13.39 -32.07 4.96
CA LEU A 381 13.71 -31.63 3.60
C LEU A 381 14.48 -32.69 2.79
N GLN A 382 15.11 -33.66 3.44
CA GLN A 382 15.99 -34.62 2.78
C GLN A 382 15.36 -35.41 1.62
N PRO A 383 14.09 -35.89 1.71
CA PRO A 383 13.45 -36.57 0.59
C PRO A 383 13.31 -35.66 -0.64
N HIS A 384 13.07 -34.37 -0.42
CA HIS A 384 12.96 -33.38 -1.49
C HIS A 384 14.32 -33.09 -2.14
N ILE A 385 15.38 -33.01 -1.34
CA ILE A 385 16.76 -32.78 -1.81
C ILE A 385 17.30 -33.98 -2.59
N ALA A 386 16.97 -35.20 -2.15
CA ALA A 386 17.31 -36.41 -2.88
C ALA A 386 16.66 -36.42 -4.28
N SER A 387 15.36 -36.11 -4.38
CA SER A 387 14.65 -35.99 -5.66
C SER A 387 15.25 -34.91 -6.57
N LEU A 388 15.62 -33.74 -6.04
CA LEU A 388 16.32 -32.70 -6.80
C LEU A 388 17.65 -33.22 -7.38
N SER A 389 18.41 -33.98 -6.59
CA SER A 389 19.71 -34.53 -7.00
C SER A 389 19.58 -35.61 -8.08
N GLU A 390 18.59 -36.50 -7.95
CA GLU A 390 18.26 -37.52 -8.96
C GLU A 390 17.86 -36.89 -10.31
N GLU A 391 17.17 -35.75 -10.27
CA GLU A 391 16.78 -34.96 -11.44
C GLU A 391 17.92 -34.07 -11.99
N LYS A 392 19.13 -34.17 -11.40
CA LYS A 392 20.33 -33.41 -11.76
C LYS A 392 20.18 -31.90 -11.57
N ILE A 393 19.41 -31.49 -10.56
CA ILE A 393 19.21 -30.10 -10.19
C ILE A 393 20.14 -29.76 -9.02
N SER A 394 21.24 -29.06 -9.33
CA SER A 394 22.22 -28.65 -8.32
C SER A 394 21.66 -27.53 -7.45
N THR A 395 21.55 -27.79 -6.15
CA THR A 395 21.03 -26.82 -5.16
C THR A 395 21.95 -26.81 -3.93
N THR A 396 21.98 -25.68 -3.23
CA THR A 396 22.64 -25.57 -1.93
C THR A 396 21.57 -25.35 -0.86
N LEU A 397 21.58 -26.18 0.18
CA LEU A 397 20.77 -25.97 1.38
C LEU A 397 21.60 -25.23 2.44
N SER A 398 21.01 -24.22 3.07
CA SER A 398 21.50 -23.63 4.30
C SER A 398 20.36 -23.58 5.31
N SER A 399 20.59 -24.06 6.53
CA SER A 399 19.62 -24.01 7.62
C SER A 399 20.24 -23.36 8.85
N LYS A 400 19.45 -22.54 9.56
CA LYS A 400 19.87 -21.91 10.82
C LYS A 400 18.73 -21.84 11.83
N PHE A 401 19.08 -21.94 13.10
CA PHE A 401 18.18 -21.65 14.20
C PHE A 401 18.22 -20.15 14.54
N VAL A 402 17.04 -19.57 14.72
CA VAL A 402 16.83 -18.20 15.16
C VAL A 402 16.01 -18.24 16.44
N ALA A 403 16.53 -17.70 17.53
CA ALA A 403 15.84 -17.72 18.83
C ALA A 403 14.58 -16.83 18.84
N ASN A 404 14.62 -15.71 18.13
CA ASN A 404 13.58 -14.69 18.05
C ASN A 404 13.42 -14.24 16.60
N ILE A 405 12.27 -14.46 15.96
CA ILE A 405 12.10 -14.19 14.53
C ILE A 405 12.30 -12.71 14.18
N ASN A 406 11.98 -11.77 15.08
CA ASN A 406 12.22 -10.34 14.81
C ASN A 406 13.70 -10.04 14.54
N SER A 407 14.64 -10.78 15.15
CA SER A 407 16.08 -10.59 14.96
C SER A 407 16.59 -11.04 13.58
N GLU A 408 15.80 -11.82 12.86
CA GLU A 408 16.08 -12.24 11.47
C GLU A 408 15.51 -11.25 10.45
N LEU A 409 14.58 -10.38 10.86
CA LEU A 409 13.97 -9.39 9.96
C LEU A 409 14.95 -8.25 9.68
N ARG A 410 14.71 -7.54 8.58
CA ARG A 410 15.48 -6.33 8.26
C ARG A 410 15.13 -5.22 9.24
N LEU A 411 16.14 -4.76 9.99
CA LEU A 411 15.99 -3.72 11.03
C LEU A 411 16.55 -2.36 10.62
N GLU A 412 17.34 -2.30 9.55
CA GLU A 412 17.95 -1.09 9.04
C GLU A 412 17.32 -0.67 7.71
N ALA A 413 17.34 0.62 7.41
CA ALA A 413 16.81 1.14 6.16
C ALA A 413 17.56 0.56 4.96
N ASP A 414 16.82 0.16 3.92
CA ASP A 414 17.39 -0.32 2.66
C ASP A 414 18.17 0.80 1.96
N ILE A 415 19.31 0.44 1.36
CA ILE A 415 20.11 1.30 0.49
C ILE A 415 19.95 0.83 -0.96
N HIS A 416 19.25 1.62 -1.76
CA HIS A 416 18.95 1.27 -3.14
C HIS A 416 20.09 1.65 -4.12
N PRO A 417 20.16 1.00 -5.30
CA PRO A 417 20.99 1.46 -6.41
C PRO A 417 20.62 2.89 -6.83
N ARG A 418 21.59 3.64 -7.36
CA ARG A 418 21.35 5.00 -7.84
C ARG A 418 20.45 4.99 -9.08
N GLY A 419 19.45 5.88 -9.11
CA GLY A 419 18.63 6.17 -10.30
C GLY A 419 17.64 5.08 -10.73
N ILE A 420 17.78 3.84 -10.27
CA ILE A 420 16.84 2.76 -10.65
C ILE A 420 15.53 2.94 -9.89
N GLY A 421 14.44 3.10 -10.61
CA GLY A 421 13.08 3.10 -10.06
C GLY A 421 12.46 1.71 -10.14
N THR A 422 11.43 1.45 -9.35
CA THR A 422 10.71 0.18 -9.40
C THR A 422 9.21 0.34 -9.65
N LEU A 423 8.66 -0.53 -10.48
CA LEU A 423 7.22 -0.72 -10.65
C LEU A 423 6.85 -2.12 -10.23
N GLN A 424 5.64 -2.28 -9.70
CA GLN A 424 5.21 -3.56 -9.17
C GLN A 424 3.85 -3.96 -9.76
N THR A 425 3.63 -5.25 -9.88
CA THR A 425 2.32 -5.82 -10.10
C THR A 425 2.18 -7.16 -9.42
N SER A 426 0.95 -7.63 -9.21
CA SER A 426 0.70 -8.87 -8.50
C SER A 426 -0.54 -9.59 -8.97
N MET A 427 -0.58 -10.90 -8.72
CA MET A 427 -1.73 -11.76 -8.94
C MET A 427 -1.73 -12.88 -7.90
N MET A 428 -2.91 -13.29 -7.44
CA MET A 428 -3.05 -14.46 -6.58
C MET A 428 -3.18 -15.75 -7.38
N ILE A 429 -2.64 -16.83 -6.80
CA ILE A 429 -2.84 -18.21 -7.24
C ILE A 429 -3.86 -18.84 -6.31
N SER A 430 -4.93 -19.43 -6.86
CA SER A 430 -5.97 -20.10 -6.06
C SER A 430 -5.46 -21.38 -5.40
N ASN A 431 -6.10 -21.78 -4.30
CA ASN A 431 -5.87 -23.08 -3.67
C ASN A 431 -6.20 -24.24 -4.62
N GLU A 432 -7.21 -24.08 -5.47
CA GLU A 432 -7.61 -25.07 -6.46
C GLU A 432 -6.50 -25.34 -7.48
N LEU A 433 -5.97 -24.29 -8.11
CA LEU A 433 -4.90 -24.42 -9.08
C LEU A 433 -3.64 -24.97 -8.41
N PHE A 434 -3.17 -24.34 -7.33
CA PHE A 434 -1.90 -24.73 -6.71
C PHE A 434 -1.96 -26.14 -6.08
N GLY A 435 -3.11 -26.52 -5.53
CA GLY A 435 -3.34 -27.84 -4.93
C GLY A 435 -3.50 -28.97 -5.95
N SER A 436 -3.83 -28.68 -7.22
CA SER A 436 -3.97 -29.68 -8.28
C SER A 436 -2.65 -30.38 -8.61
N SER A 437 -2.69 -31.57 -9.21
CA SER A 437 -1.48 -32.33 -9.58
C SER A 437 -0.53 -31.52 -10.47
N GLU A 438 -1.09 -30.76 -11.42
CA GLU A 438 -0.38 -29.91 -12.39
C GLU A 438 -0.18 -28.45 -11.92
N GLY A 439 -0.55 -28.12 -10.69
CA GLY A 439 -0.47 -26.75 -10.18
C GLY A 439 0.94 -26.15 -10.25
N PRO A 440 1.93 -26.75 -9.55
CA PRO A 440 3.32 -26.28 -9.57
C PRO A 440 3.93 -26.19 -10.98
N SER A 441 3.66 -27.16 -11.85
CA SER A 441 4.16 -27.16 -13.23
C SER A 441 3.52 -26.04 -14.06
N THR A 442 2.21 -25.84 -13.95
CA THR A 442 1.47 -24.76 -14.62
C THR A 442 2.00 -23.38 -14.19
N VAL A 443 2.18 -23.17 -12.89
CA VAL A 443 2.71 -21.90 -12.35
C VAL A 443 4.13 -21.64 -12.86
N ALA A 444 5.00 -22.65 -12.81
CA ALA A 444 6.38 -22.53 -13.30
C ALA A 444 6.45 -22.23 -14.80
N GLN A 445 5.59 -22.84 -15.62
CA GLN A 445 5.49 -22.57 -17.05
C GLN A 445 5.05 -21.13 -17.34
N VAL A 446 4.12 -20.58 -16.55
CA VAL A 446 3.73 -19.17 -16.71
C VAL A 446 4.84 -18.23 -16.25
N PHE A 447 5.54 -18.54 -15.16
CA PHE A 447 6.70 -17.75 -14.74
C PHE A 447 7.78 -17.71 -15.83
N GLY A 448 8.02 -18.83 -16.52
CA GLY A 448 8.98 -18.88 -17.64
C GLY A 448 8.60 -18.05 -18.87
N LYS A 449 7.35 -17.58 -18.97
CA LYS A 449 6.91 -16.66 -20.03
C LYS A 449 7.14 -15.19 -19.68
N LEU A 450 7.41 -14.87 -18.41
CA LEU A 450 7.66 -13.49 -17.98
C LEU A 450 9.05 -13.04 -18.42
N PRO A 451 9.18 -11.83 -18.99
CA PRO A 451 10.47 -11.32 -19.46
C PRO A 451 11.28 -10.73 -18.31
N ILE A 452 11.72 -11.57 -17.36
CA ILE A 452 12.54 -11.13 -16.21
C ILE A 452 13.84 -10.53 -16.72
N GLY A 453 13.97 -9.21 -16.63
CA GLY A 453 15.15 -8.44 -17.03
C GLY A 453 16.17 -8.29 -15.90
N PRO A 454 17.35 -7.69 -16.17
CA PRO A 454 18.32 -7.38 -15.13
C PRO A 454 17.69 -6.53 -14.00
N ASN A 455 18.00 -6.87 -12.75
CA ASN A 455 17.44 -6.26 -11.53
C ASN A 455 15.92 -6.44 -11.34
N ASP A 456 15.24 -7.19 -12.20
CA ASP A 456 13.87 -7.60 -11.94
C ASP A 456 13.82 -8.70 -10.88
N LEU A 457 12.70 -8.75 -10.17
CA LEU A 457 12.43 -9.68 -9.08
C LEU A 457 11.04 -10.26 -9.26
N LEU A 458 10.91 -11.58 -9.17
CA LEU A 458 9.64 -12.28 -9.10
C LEU A 458 9.62 -13.07 -7.79
N PHE A 459 8.61 -12.87 -6.96
CA PHE A 459 8.50 -13.62 -5.71
C PHE A 459 7.08 -14.08 -5.39
N THR A 460 7.00 -15.12 -4.58
CA THR A 460 5.74 -15.59 -3.99
C THR A 460 5.67 -15.22 -2.52
N SER A 461 4.48 -14.87 -2.05
CA SER A 461 4.19 -14.78 -0.62
C SER A 461 3.20 -15.87 -0.27
N ASN A 462 3.49 -16.66 0.76
CA ASN A 462 2.61 -17.73 1.20
C ASN A 462 1.29 -17.17 1.73
N LEU A 463 0.18 -17.58 1.09
CA LEU A 463 -1.17 -17.43 1.61
C LEU A 463 -1.64 -18.80 2.15
N GLY A 464 -2.93 -18.97 2.40
CA GLY A 464 -3.48 -20.20 3.00
C GLY A 464 -3.36 -20.21 4.52
N GLY A 465 -3.22 -21.40 5.12
CA GLY A 465 -3.08 -21.56 6.58
C GLY A 465 -4.16 -20.79 7.37
N ARG A 466 -3.72 -19.96 8.31
CA ARG A 466 -4.58 -19.07 9.10
C ARG A 466 -5.35 -18.06 8.25
N ILE A 467 -4.78 -17.56 7.15
CA ILE A 467 -5.47 -16.65 6.22
C ILE A 467 -6.72 -17.32 5.64
N ALA A 468 -6.63 -18.59 5.25
CA ALA A 468 -7.77 -19.37 4.78
C ALA A 468 -8.74 -19.76 5.92
N ALA A 469 -8.22 -20.09 7.11
CA ALA A 469 -9.03 -20.40 8.28
C ALA A 469 -9.88 -19.20 8.73
N ASN A 470 -9.39 -17.98 8.52
CA ASN A 470 -10.07 -16.72 8.80
C ASN A 470 -11.19 -16.37 7.80
N LYS A 471 -11.69 -17.32 7.00
CA LYS A 471 -12.80 -17.10 6.04
C LYS A 471 -14.10 -16.56 6.65
N GLY A 472 -14.27 -16.69 7.97
CA GLY A 472 -15.43 -16.18 8.71
C GLY A 472 -15.28 -14.74 9.22
N LEU A 473 -14.09 -14.13 9.14
CA LEU A 473 -13.90 -12.74 9.56
C LEU A 473 -14.55 -11.79 8.54
N ASP A 474 -15.40 -10.89 9.01
CA ASP A 474 -15.98 -9.82 8.18
C ASP A 474 -14.96 -8.69 8.03
N THR A 475 -14.18 -8.72 6.96
CA THR A 475 -13.25 -7.66 6.57
C THR A 475 -13.50 -7.25 5.13
N ALA A 476 -13.01 -6.07 4.74
CA ALA A 476 -13.18 -5.52 3.39
C ALA A 476 -12.17 -6.05 2.36
N ILE A 477 -11.40 -7.09 2.69
CA ILE A 477 -10.52 -7.72 1.70
C ILE A 477 -11.36 -8.52 0.68
N HIS A 478 -10.84 -8.69 -0.53
CA HIS A 478 -11.47 -9.57 -1.51
C HIS A 478 -11.65 -11.00 -0.94
N PRO A 479 -12.83 -11.64 -1.03
CA PRO A 479 -13.04 -12.98 -0.48
C PRO A 479 -12.04 -14.05 -0.99
N ALA A 480 -11.50 -13.85 -2.18
CA ALA A 480 -10.52 -14.74 -2.81
C ALA A 480 -9.21 -14.86 -2.03
N TRP A 481 -8.83 -13.87 -1.20
CA TRP A 481 -7.70 -13.98 -0.28
C TRP A 481 -7.80 -15.24 0.60
N ARG A 482 -9.02 -15.62 0.98
CA ARG A 482 -9.31 -16.78 1.84
C ARG A 482 -9.23 -18.11 1.09
N SER A 483 -9.20 -18.08 -0.24
CA SER A 483 -9.14 -19.24 -1.13
C SER A 483 -7.88 -19.26 -2.02
N SER A 484 -6.86 -18.48 -1.66
CA SER A 484 -5.59 -18.39 -2.39
C SER A 484 -4.45 -19.05 -1.63
N ALA A 485 -3.56 -19.69 -2.38
CA ALA A 485 -2.37 -20.37 -1.87
C ALA A 485 -1.16 -19.44 -1.86
N HIS A 486 -1.03 -18.58 -2.86
CA HIS A 486 0.09 -17.65 -2.99
C HIS A 486 -0.33 -16.31 -3.59
N LEU A 487 0.37 -15.26 -3.18
CA LEU A 487 0.43 -13.99 -3.91
C LEU A 487 1.73 -13.99 -4.71
N VAL A 488 1.65 -13.80 -6.02
CA VAL A 488 2.81 -13.59 -6.90
C VAL A 488 3.00 -12.09 -7.08
N THR A 489 4.22 -11.60 -6.90
CA THR A 489 4.58 -10.21 -7.14
C THR A 489 5.76 -10.15 -8.11
N TYR A 490 5.59 -9.37 -9.17
CA TYR A 490 6.64 -9.01 -10.11
C TYR A 490 7.07 -7.57 -9.84
N VAL A 491 8.35 -7.37 -9.57
CA VAL A 491 8.99 -6.05 -9.43
C VAL A 491 9.86 -5.84 -10.65
N ARG A 492 9.55 -4.77 -11.37
CA ARG A 492 10.22 -4.35 -12.58
C ARG A 492 11.14 -3.16 -12.27
N SER A 493 12.42 -3.31 -12.59
CA SER A 493 13.37 -2.20 -12.57
C SER A 493 13.17 -1.28 -13.77
N VAL A 494 13.35 0.02 -13.54
CA VAL A 494 13.11 1.07 -14.53
C VAL A 494 14.27 2.07 -14.48
N GLU A 495 14.89 2.29 -15.64
CA GLU A 495 15.94 3.29 -15.81
C GLU A 495 15.40 4.72 -15.57
N PRO A 496 16.25 5.68 -15.14
CA PRO A 496 15.85 7.05 -14.78
C PRO A 496 15.48 7.92 -15.99
N SER A 497 14.44 7.56 -16.72
CA SER A 497 13.85 8.40 -17.77
C SER A 497 12.31 8.29 -17.83
N ILE A 498 11.68 9.33 -18.35
CA ILE A 498 10.22 9.37 -18.52
C ILE A 498 9.77 8.35 -19.58
N GLU A 499 10.57 8.14 -20.63
CA GLU A 499 10.33 7.11 -21.65
C GLU A 499 10.37 5.71 -21.06
N ALA A 500 11.37 5.40 -20.23
CA ALA A 500 11.51 4.10 -19.59
C ALA A 500 10.32 3.83 -18.67
N LYS A 501 9.90 4.82 -17.87
CA LYS A 501 8.69 4.75 -17.04
C LYS A 501 7.44 4.46 -17.87
N LYS A 502 7.20 5.20 -18.96
CA LYS A 502 6.04 5.00 -19.84
C LYS A 502 6.01 3.60 -20.44
N LEU A 503 7.14 3.15 -20.98
CA LEU A 503 7.28 1.82 -21.55
C LEU A 503 7.00 0.75 -20.49
N ALA A 504 7.56 0.92 -19.29
CA ALA A 504 7.43 -0.03 -18.21
C ALA A 504 5.98 -0.17 -17.72
N LEU A 505 5.27 0.95 -17.52
CA LEU A 505 3.83 0.95 -17.19
C LEU A 505 3.00 0.27 -18.28
N LYS A 506 3.28 0.57 -19.56
CA LYS A 506 2.57 -0.03 -20.69
C LYS A 506 2.77 -1.54 -20.74
N GLU A 507 4.00 -2.01 -20.53
CA GLU A 507 4.32 -3.43 -20.59
C GLU A 507 3.76 -4.22 -19.39
N ILE A 508 3.76 -3.64 -18.18
CA ILE A 508 3.09 -4.27 -17.03
C ILE A 508 1.63 -4.58 -17.36
N THR A 509 0.89 -3.55 -17.79
CA THR A 509 -0.55 -3.68 -18.07
C THR A 509 -0.84 -4.55 -19.29
N ASN A 510 -0.11 -4.36 -20.40
CA ASN A 510 -0.46 -4.96 -21.69
C ASN A 510 0.29 -6.26 -22.00
N LYS A 511 1.31 -6.63 -21.22
CA LYS A 511 2.11 -7.84 -21.44
C LYS A 511 2.19 -8.71 -20.19
N TYR A 512 2.59 -8.15 -19.05
CA TYR A 512 2.91 -8.97 -17.87
C TYR A 512 1.65 -9.46 -17.17
N MET A 513 0.67 -8.58 -16.97
CA MET A 513 -0.62 -8.96 -16.38
C MET A 513 -1.38 -10.00 -17.21
N PRO A 514 -1.48 -9.89 -18.56
CA PRO A 514 -2.03 -10.96 -19.39
C PRO A 514 -1.32 -12.31 -19.25
N ILE A 515 0.02 -12.31 -19.11
CA ILE A 515 0.79 -13.54 -18.87
C ILE A 515 0.39 -14.12 -17.51
N LEU A 516 0.38 -13.33 -16.44
CA LEU A 516 -0.01 -13.78 -15.11
C LEU A 516 -1.44 -14.33 -15.11
N TYR A 517 -2.42 -13.56 -15.64
CA TYR A 517 -3.82 -13.97 -15.73
C TYR A 517 -4.05 -15.24 -16.56
N SER A 518 -3.10 -15.63 -17.41
CA SER A 518 -3.18 -16.89 -18.16
C SER A 518 -3.03 -18.14 -17.29
N MET A 519 -2.52 -18.03 -16.05
CA MET A 519 -2.46 -19.15 -15.10
C MET A 519 -3.85 -19.74 -14.83
N GLN A 520 -4.83 -18.87 -14.60
CA GLN A 520 -6.21 -19.24 -14.33
C GLN A 520 -7.15 -18.10 -14.78
N PRO A 521 -7.61 -18.10 -16.05
CA PRO A 521 -8.37 -16.97 -16.61
C PRO A 521 -9.67 -16.61 -15.86
N SER A 522 -10.26 -17.57 -15.14
CA SER A 522 -11.45 -17.36 -14.30
C SER A 522 -11.14 -16.73 -12.93
N PHE A 523 -9.87 -16.59 -12.56
CA PHE A 523 -9.43 -16.14 -11.25
C PHE A 523 -8.47 -14.95 -11.40
N LYS A 524 -9.01 -13.74 -11.42
CA LYS A 524 -8.25 -12.49 -11.63
C LYS A 524 -8.34 -11.61 -10.39
N VAL A 525 -7.42 -11.84 -9.47
CA VAL A 525 -7.36 -11.11 -8.19
C VAL A 525 -5.94 -10.63 -7.97
N SER A 526 -5.82 -9.34 -7.68
CA SER A 526 -4.53 -8.69 -7.42
C SER A 526 -4.56 -8.00 -6.07
N TYR A 527 -3.38 -7.89 -5.45
CA TYR A 527 -3.25 -7.15 -4.21
C TYR A 527 -3.16 -5.66 -4.52
N ARG A 528 -4.18 -4.88 -4.14
CA ARG A 528 -4.23 -3.43 -4.35
C ARG A 528 -2.92 -2.70 -4.03
N ASN A 529 -2.21 -3.09 -2.97
CA ASN A 529 -0.99 -2.39 -2.57
C ASN A 529 0.17 -2.61 -3.55
N LEU A 530 0.14 -3.70 -4.31
CA LEU A 530 1.16 -4.12 -5.27
C LEU A 530 0.51 -4.47 -6.63
N GLY A 531 -0.60 -3.82 -6.98
CA GLY A 531 -1.38 -4.13 -8.18
C GLY A 531 -0.94 -3.32 -9.38
N ASP A 532 -1.45 -3.65 -10.57
CA ASP A 532 -1.19 -2.87 -11.78
C ASP A 532 -1.62 -1.40 -11.57
N PRO A 533 -0.70 -0.42 -11.71
CA PRO A 533 -1.00 1.00 -11.57
C PRO A 533 -2.03 1.56 -12.57
N ASN A 534 -2.38 0.79 -13.61
CA ASN A 534 -3.37 1.13 -14.62
C ASN A 534 -4.52 0.11 -14.70
N GLU A 535 -4.78 -0.67 -13.65
CA GLU A 535 -5.87 -1.65 -13.63
C GLU A 535 -7.22 -0.96 -13.90
N LYS A 536 -7.85 -1.31 -15.03
CA LYS A 536 -9.10 -0.69 -15.49
C LYS A 536 -10.31 -1.25 -14.75
N ASN A 537 -10.25 -2.50 -14.32
CA ASN A 537 -11.32 -3.20 -13.62
C ASN A 537 -11.01 -3.32 -12.12
N TYR A 538 -10.37 -2.29 -11.55
CA TYR A 538 -9.79 -2.34 -10.22
C TYR A 538 -10.82 -2.61 -9.12
N GLN A 539 -12.09 -2.22 -9.31
CA GLN A 539 -13.17 -2.54 -8.37
C GLN A 539 -13.33 -4.05 -8.19
N GLU A 540 -13.39 -4.78 -9.31
CA GLU A 540 -13.53 -6.24 -9.30
C GLU A 540 -12.23 -6.91 -8.87
N VAL A 541 -11.10 -6.50 -9.43
CA VAL A 541 -9.80 -7.15 -9.20
C VAL A 541 -9.30 -6.99 -7.77
N PHE A 542 -9.57 -5.86 -7.10
CA PHE A 542 -9.06 -5.59 -5.75
C PHE A 542 -10.04 -5.97 -4.63
N TRP A 543 -11.35 -5.95 -4.89
CA TRP A 543 -12.36 -6.18 -3.85
C TRP A 543 -13.46 -7.16 -4.26
N GLY A 544 -13.77 -7.25 -5.56
CA GLY A 544 -14.96 -7.92 -6.07
C GLY A 544 -16.22 -7.06 -5.89
N GLU A 545 -17.20 -7.25 -6.77
CA GLU A 545 -18.39 -6.40 -6.88
C GLU A 545 -19.13 -6.17 -5.55
N LYS A 546 -19.39 -7.23 -4.78
CA LYS A 546 -20.17 -7.15 -3.54
C LYS A 546 -19.48 -6.31 -2.46
N VAL A 547 -18.19 -6.55 -2.25
CA VAL A 547 -17.39 -5.82 -1.25
C VAL A 547 -17.22 -4.38 -1.69
N TYR A 548 -16.92 -4.16 -2.98
CA TYR A 548 -16.79 -2.82 -3.52
C TYR A 548 -18.06 -1.98 -3.34
N LYS A 549 -19.25 -2.55 -3.62
CA LYS A 549 -20.52 -1.83 -3.41
C LYS A 549 -20.72 -1.40 -1.96
N ARG A 550 -20.37 -2.24 -0.98
CA ARG A 550 -20.44 -1.89 0.44
C ARG A 550 -19.43 -0.79 0.78
N LEU A 551 -18.19 -0.93 0.32
CA LEU A 551 -17.15 0.09 0.48
C LEU A 551 -17.59 1.45 -0.10
N ALA A 552 -18.11 1.47 -1.32
CA ALA A 552 -18.58 2.68 -1.98
C ALA A 552 -19.73 3.34 -1.22
N SER A 553 -20.70 2.55 -0.72
CA SER A 553 -21.78 3.07 0.13
C SER A 553 -21.26 3.72 1.41
N ILE A 554 -20.26 3.10 2.06
CA ILE A 554 -19.63 3.65 3.27
C ILE A 554 -18.87 4.93 2.93
N LYS A 555 -18.11 4.94 1.84
CA LYS A 555 -17.40 6.13 1.36
C LYS A 555 -18.34 7.31 1.15
N THR A 556 -19.46 7.11 0.45
CA THR A 556 -20.46 8.17 0.23
C THR A 556 -21.03 8.72 1.53
N LYS A 557 -21.22 7.87 2.55
CA LYS A 557 -21.71 8.30 3.88
C LYS A 557 -20.66 9.10 4.65
N LEU A 558 -19.41 8.65 4.65
CA LEU A 558 -18.34 9.21 5.48
C LEU A 558 -17.68 10.45 4.87
N ASP A 559 -17.66 10.56 3.54
CA ASP A 559 -17.01 11.64 2.80
C ASP A 559 -17.79 11.97 1.51
N PRO A 560 -18.98 12.58 1.63
CA PRO A 560 -19.84 12.90 0.50
C PRO A 560 -19.23 13.95 -0.45
N ASP A 561 -18.34 14.80 0.06
CA ASP A 561 -17.66 15.85 -0.71
C ASP A 561 -16.39 15.31 -1.41
N GLY A 562 -16.02 14.06 -1.13
CA GLY A 562 -14.86 13.37 -1.67
C GLY A 562 -13.54 14.05 -1.33
N LEU A 563 -13.35 14.55 -0.10
CA LEU A 563 -12.10 15.14 0.37
C LEU A 563 -10.91 14.16 0.26
N PHE A 564 -11.13 12.90 0.64
CA PHE A 564 -10.11 11.85 0.64
C PHE A 564 -10.17 11.02 -0.63
N ILE A 565 -9.42 11.42 -1.65
CA ILE A 565 -9.33 10.67 -2.91
C ILE A 565 -7.99 9.96 -3.02
N SER A 566 -8.03 8.68 -3.36
CA SER A 566 -6.87 7.88 -3.70
C SER A 566 -7.06 7.35 -5.12
N LYS A 567 -6.02 7.46 -5.97
CA LYS A 567 -6.00 6.79 -7.27
C LYS A 567 -6.28 5.29 -7.10
N LEU A 568 -7.12 4.72 -7.97
CA LEU A 568 -7.61 3.33 -7.87
C LEU A 568 -8.14 2.99 -6.46
N GLY A 569 -8.77 3.98 -5.82
CA GLY A 569 -9.42 3.88 -4.52
C GLY A 569 -10.93 3.75 -4.67
N VAL A 570 -11.60 3.43 -3.57
CA VAL A 570 -13.06 3.37 -3.54
C VAL A 570 -13.64 4.76 -3.79
N GLY A 571 -14.54 4.89 -4.78
CA GLY A 571 -15.13 6.17 -5.20
C GLY A 571 -14.22 7.05 -6.06
N SER A 572 -13.05 6.56 -6.48
CA SER A 572 -12.12 7.34 -7.31
C SER A 572 -12.58 7.49 -8.77
N GLU A 573 -13.50 6.65 -9.24
CA GLU A 573 -14.10 6.71 -10.58
C GLU A 573 -14.92 7.97 -10.85
N ASP A 574 -15.36 8.67 -9.80
CA ASP A 574 -16.08 9.94 -9.94
C ASP A 574 -15.13 11.11 -10.23
N TRP A 575 -13.82 10.89 -10.19
CA TRP A 575 -12.78 11.91 -10.30
C TRP A 575 -11.80 11.62 -11.44
N ASP A 576 -11.10 12.64 -11.92
CA ASP A 576 -9.92 12.43 -12.76
C ASP A 576 -8.82 11.64 -12.03
N VAL A 577 -7.80 11.22 -12.78
CA VAL A 577 -6.75 10.31 -12.27
C VAL A 577 -5.97 10.86 -11.07
N GLU A 578 -5.89 12.19 -10.92
CA GLU A 578 -5.21 12.83 -9.80
C GLU A 578 -6.17 13.22 -8.65
N GLY A 579 -7.49 13.07 -8.85
CA GLY A 579 -8.50 13.47 -7.88
C GLY A 579 -8.75 14.97 -7.85
N MET A 580 -8.45 15.69 -8.94
CA MET A 580 -8.57 17.14 -9.01
C MET A 580 -9.98 17.58 -9.42
N CYS A 581 -10.56 16.97 -10.44
CA CYS A 581 -11.87 17.34 -10.97
C CYS A 581 -12.85 16.16 -10.99
N TYR A 582 -14.13 16.44 -10.72
CA TYR A 582 -15.23 15.51 -10.93
C TYR A 582 -15.44 15.22 -12.42
N GLN A 583 -15.60 13.94 -12.78
CA GLN A 583 -15.90 13.54 -14.15
C GLN A 583 -17.41 13.73 -14.46
N SER A 584 -17.71 14.51 -15.50
CA SER A 584 -19.08 14.91 -15.86
C SER A 584 -19.97 13.74 -16.33
N GLN A 585 -19.41 12.59 -16.71
CA GLN A 585 -20.19 11.43 -17.17
C GLN A 585 -21.04 10.76 -16.07
N ASN A 586 -20.81 11.06 -14.78
CA ASN A 586 -21.60 10.51 -13.66
C ASN A 586 -22.61 11.49 -13.04
N ARG A 587 -22.71 12.74 -13.53
CA ARG A 587 -23.61 13.78 -12.97
C ARG A 587 -25.10 13.42 -13.04
N VAL A 588 -25.53 12.53 -13.94
CA VAL A 588 -26.93 12.10 -14.04
C VAL A 588 -27.39 11.31 -12.80
N SER A 589 -26.47 10.80 -11.98
CA SER A 589 -26.79 9.99 -10.80
C SER A 589 -26.86 10.75 -9.47
N GLN A 590 -26.26 11.94 -9.36
CA GLN A 590 -26.21 12.69 -8.09
C GLN A 590 -27.56 13.26 -7.63
N PRO A 591 -28.37 13.92 -8.48
CA PRO A 591 -29.69 14.41 -8.06
C PRO A 591 -30.60 13.25 -7.65
N LEU A 592 -30.48 12.09 -8.29
CA LEU A 592 -31.23 10.87 -7.99
C LEU A 592 -30.75 10.14 -6.73
N ARG A 593 -29.46 10.25 -6.37
CA ARG A 593 -28.91 9.67 -5.12
C ARG A 593 -29.29 10.51 -3.90
N SER A 594 -29.21 11.84 -3.99
CA SER A 594 -29.63 12.75 -2.92
C SER A 594 -31.15 12.70 -2.69
N LEU A 595 -31.94 12.56 -3.76
CA LEU A 595 -33.40 12.40 -3.66
C LEU A 595 -33.81 11.04 -3.07
N LYS A 596 -33.12 9.95 -3.42
CA LYS A 596 -33.35 8.62 -2.81
C LYS A 596 -32.98 8.59 -1.33
N TYR A 597 -31.92 9.32 -0.92
CA TYR A 597 -31.53 9.46 0.48
C TYR A 597 -32.54 10.30 1.27
N PHE A 598 -33.00 11.42 0.72
CA PHE A 598 -34.05 12.24 1.36
C PHE A 598 -35.36 11.44 1.54
N LEU A 599 -35.69 10.58 0.57
CA LEU A 599 -36.84 9.68 0.64
C LEU A 599 -36.65 8.48 1.59
N SER A 600 -35.43 8.06 1.90
CA SER A 600 -35.19 7.00 2.91
C SER A 600 -35.26 7.55 4.32
N VAL A 601 -34.73 8.75 4.56
CA VAL A 601 -34.82 9.44 5.86
C VAL A 601 -36.27 9.77 6.22
N LEU A 602 -37.11 10.11 5.24
CA LEU A 602 -38.55 10.31 5.44
C LEU A 602 -39.35 9.01 5.64
N LYS A 603 -38.75 7.84 5.41
CA LYS A 603 -39.39 6.53 5.62
C LYS A 603 -39.13 5.96 7.01
N ASP A 604 -38.10 6.48 7.69
CA ASP A 604 -37.69 6.10 9.04
C ASP A 604 -38.08 7.16 10.11
N MET A 605 -38.83 8.19 9.71
CA MET A 605 -39.62 9.08 10.57
C MET A 605 -41.10 8.72 10.45
#